data_AF-A0A257GWF5-F1
#
_entry.id   AF-A0A257GWF5-F1
#
_cell.length_a   1.000
_cell.length_b   1.000
_cell.length_c   1.000
_cell.angle_alpha   90.00
_cell.angle_beta   90.00
_cell.angle_gamma   90.00
#
_symmetry.space_group_name_H-M   'P 1'
#
loop_
_entity.id
_entity.type
_entity.pdbx_description
1 polymer ?
#
loop_
_entity_poly.entity_id
_entity_poly.type
_entity_poly.pdbx_seq_one_letter_code
_entity_poly.pdbx_strand_id
1 'polypeptide(L)'
;ARDDWGVVPNLWALAIGRPGVMKSPAISEVLKPLHRLQAEERKRWEAAMQEWDIDIKMAELDSADREKKAKQVIGKDKAAARKLLTAEGGGNLEPTKREFIVNDATVEAFQEVLAVNPWGTLAYRDEIYGLLTGLDKQGQEGSRAFYLTGYDGDKGHTSLRIIRGETYIPRVCIAMLGGIQPSRIQSYVRGAGEGGAADDGLVQRFGLAVWPDVDPAFKYVDQWPDTPTKQAAYAVFERLAQLQPLNDDEPQEWRFSPEAQVLFIEWYTASRQELKRGELHPAMESHLSKYAKLIPSLALIFALVDAPDDDNLIQESELLRALAWGEYLRSHAERLYSASTKPETASACTLLTKITTGRVIDRDGVRQDRFTPRQIAVTHWAGLTSPEDVRKAADLLVDF
;
A
#
# COMPACT_ATOMS: atom_id res chain seq x y z
N ALA A 1 -19.04 -21.71 -0.14
CA ALA A 1 -19.49 -20.67 -1.09
C ALA A 1 -20.08 -21.32 -2.34
N ARG A 2 -21.08 -20.69 -2.99
CA ARG A 2 -21.70 -21.17 -4.25
C ARG A 2 -21.40 -20.24 -5.43
N ASP A 3 -20.66 -19.16 -5.20
CA ASP A 3 -20.19 -18.18 -6.17
C ASP A 3 -18.66 -18.25 -6.34
N ASP A 4 -18.17 -17.56 -7.37
CA ASP A 4 -16.76 -17.41 -7.76
C ASP A 4 -16.13 -16.13 -7.19
N TRP A 5 -16.78 -15.50 -6.20
CA TRP A 5 -16.28 -14.29 -5.59
C TRP A 5 -15.00 -14.58 -4.80
N GLY A 6 -13.89 -13.99 -5.25
CA GLY A 6 -12.58 -14.09 -4.63
C GLY A 6 -12.00 -12.73 -4.26
N VAL A 7 -11.03 -12.74 -3.36
CA VAL A 7 -10.27 -11.55 -2.94
C VAL A 7 -8.77 -11.86 -2.93
N VAL A 8 -7.99 -11.02 -3.59
CA VAL A 8 -6.52 -11.08 -3.50
C VAL A 8 -6.08 -10.32 -2.24
N PRO A 9 -5.28 -10.92 -1.33
CA PRO A 9 -4.88 -10.32 -0.05
C PRO A 9 -3.82 -9.21 -0.19
N ASN A 10 -4.01 -8.30 -1.15
CA ASN A 10 -3.17 -7.14 -1.36
C ASN A 10 -3.73 -5.93 -0.59
N LEU A 11 -2.91 -5.32 0.26
CA LEU A 11 -3.32 -4.29 1.21
C LEU A 11 -2.47 -3.02 1.11
N TRP A 12 -3.12 -1.88 1.32
CA TRP A 12 -2.48 -0.57 1.42
C TRP A 12 -2.57 -0.05 2.85
N ALA A 13 -1.42 0.36 3.39
CA ALA A 13 -1.25 0.76 4.78
C ALA A 13 -0.61 2.14 4.90
N LEU A 14 -0.99 2.85 5.96
CA LEU A 14 -0.55 4.22 6.21
C LEU A 14 -0.32 4.43 7.71
N ALA A 15 0.90 4.79 8.08
CA ALA A 15 1.21 5.20 9.45
C ALA A 15 1.13 6.73 9.56
N ILE A 16 0.13 7.23 10.28
CA ILE A 16 -0.11 8.66 10.45
C ILE A 16 0.45 9.10 11.80
N GLY A 17 1.43 10.01 11.78
CA GLY A 17 2.06 10.48 13.01
C GLY A 17 2.88 11.75 12.84
N ARG A 18 2.90 12.59 13.89
CA ARG A 18 3.72 13.82 13.91
C ARG A 18 5.21 13.47 13.74
N PRO A 19 6.04 14.38 13.21
CA PRO A 19 7.49 14.22 13.31
C PRO A 19 7.91 13.95 14.77
N GLY A 20 8.86 13.04 14.97
CA GLY A 20 9.38 12.70 16.30
C GLY A 20 8.67 11.56 17.05
N VAL A 21 7.52 11.06 16.58
CA VAL A 21 6.78 9.97 17.28
C VAL A 21 7.29 8.56 16.96
N MET A 22 8.52 8.45 16.44
CA MET A 22 9.17 7.19 16.07
C MET A 22 8.43 6.29 15.05
N LYS A 23 7.58 6.88 14.20
CA LYS A 23 6.90 6.15 13.11
C LYS A 23 7.87 5.47 12.13
N SER A 24 8.87 6.19 11.65
CA SER A 24 9.84 5.69 10.67
C SER A 24 10.74 4.59 11.23
N PRO A 25 11.29 4.71 12.46
CA PRO A 25 11.94 3.59 13.15
C PRO A 25 11.05 2.33 13.26
N ALA A 26 9.79 2.47 13.64
CA ALA A 26 8.88 1.34 13.77
C ALA A 26 8.62 0.64 12.42
N ILE A 27 8.36 1.42 11.35
CA ILE A 27 8.21 0.87 9.99
C ILE A 27 9.51 0.18 9.54
N SER A 28 10.66 0.82 9.78
CA SER A 28 11.96 0.27 9.40
C SER A 28 12.22 -1.09 10.06
N GLU A 29 11.84 -1.28 11.33
CA GLU A 29 11.96 -2.57 12.02
C GLU A 29 11.14 -3.66 11.33
N VAL A 30 9.87 -3.36 11.00
CA VAL A 30 8.95 -4.31 10.33
C VAL A 30 9.39 -4.65 8.91
N LEU A 31 10.15 -3.77 8.24
CA LEU A 31 10.66 -4.00 6.89
C LEU A 31 11.98 -4.80 6.84
N LYS A 32 12.67 -5.01 7.98
CA LYS A 32 13.94 -5.77 8.00
C LYS A 32 13.86 -7.17 7.37
N PRO A 33 12.83 -8.01 7.61
CA PRO A 33 12.70 -9.31 6.96
C PRO A 33 12.69 -9.19 5.43
N LEU A 34 11.91 -8.25 4.89
CA LEU A 34 11.83 -8.01 3.45
C LEU A 34 13.14 -7.48 2.88
N HIS A 35 13.82 -6.56 3.57
CA HIS A 35 15.15 -6.10 3.15
C HIS A 35 16.19 -7.22 3.10
N ARG A 36 16.09 -8.19 4.01
CA ARG A 36 16.95 -9.37 3.99
C ARG A 36 16.67 -10.25 2.77
N LEU A 37 15.40 -10.59 2.52
CA LEU A 37 15.00 -11.37 1.34
C LEU A 37 15.42 -10.68 0.03
N GLN A 38 15.19 -9.37 -0.06
CA GLN A 38 15.64 -8.51 -1.17
C GLN A 38 17.16 -8.59 -1.40
N ALA A 39 17.96 -8.58 -0.33
CA ALA A 39 19.42 -8.68 -0.42
C ALA A 39 19.88 -10.07 -0.85
N GLU A 40 19.19 -11.12 -0.42
CA GLU A 40 19.46 -12.51 -0.83
C GLU A 40 19.11 -12.73 -2.31
N GLU A 41 17.95 -12.24 -2.77
CA GLU A 41 17.57 -12.29 -4.19
C GLU A 41 18.53 -11.50 -5.08
N ARG A 42 18.99 -10.33 -4.62
CA ARG A 42 20.00 -9.56 -5.36
C ARG A 42 21.28 -10.37 -5.56
N LYS A 43 21.77 -11.06 -4.53
CA LYS A 43 22.99 -11.90 -4.64
C LYS A 43 22.78 -13.08 -5.59
N ARG A 44 21.61 -13.73 -5.54
CA ARG A 44 21.26 -14.84 -6.45
C ARG A 44 21.23 -14.36 -7.90
N TRP A 45 20.58 -13.23 -8.13
CA TRP A 45 20.51 -12.62 -9.45
C TRP A 45 21.89 -12.17 -9.95
N GLU A 46 22.71 -11.53 -9.12
CA GLU A 46 24.08 -11.13 -9.50
C GLU A 46 24.95 -12.33 -9.90
N ALA A 47 24.83 -13.46 -9.20
CA ALA A 47 25.54 -14.70 -9.57
C ALA A 47 25.00 -15.30 -10.88
N ALA A 48 23.67 -15.40 -11.03
CA ALA A 48 23.03 -15.91 -12.24
C ALA A 48 23.35 -15.04 -13.47
N MET A 49 23.42 -13.72 -13.32
CA MET A 49 23.81 -12.80 -14.39
C MET A 49 25.25 -13.00 -14.82
N GLN A 50 26.18 -13.27 -13.89
CA GLN A 50 27.57 -13.56 -14.25
C GLN A 50 27.70 -14.85 -15.07
N GLU A 51 26.97 -15.90 -14.69
CA GLU A 51 26.92 -17.15 -15.45
C GLU A 51 26.28 -16.94 -16.82
N TRP A 52 25.17 -16.21 -16.88
CA TRP A 52 24.49 -15.88 -18.12
C TRP A 52 25.37 -15.05 -19.07
N ASP A 53 26.09 -14.05 -18.58
CA ASP A 53 27.05 -13.25 -19.38
C ASP A 53 28.16 -14.12 -19.99
N ILE A 54 28.59 -15.16 -19.28
CA ILE A 54 29.57 -16.13 -19.79
C ILE A 54 28.93 -16.99 -20.89
N ASP A 55 27.72 -17.50 -20.65
CA ASP A 55 26.99 -18.34 -21.61
C ASP A 55 26.68 -17.60 -22.91
N ILE A 56 26.32 -16.31 -22.83
CA ILE A 56 26.13 -15.44 -24.00
C ILE A 56 27.44 -15.32 -24.79
N LYS A 57 28.56 -15.04 -24.13
CA LYS A 57 29.87 -14.96 -24.81
C LYS A 57 30.28 -16.30 -25.43
N MET A 58 30.02 -17.41 -24.75
CA MET A 58 30.27 -18.75 -25.29
C MET A 58 29.41 -19.01 -26.53
N ALA A 59 28.13 -18.66 -26.49
CA ALA A 59 27.22 -18.78 -27.64
C ALA A 59 27.65 -17.90 -28.82
N GLU A 60 28.16 -16.69 -28.57
CA GLU A 60 28.74 -15.82 -29.59
C GLU A 60 29.99 -16.43 -30.25
N LEU A 61 30.90 -17.00 -29.44
CA LEU A 61 32.10 -17.69 -29.94
C LEU A 61 31.74 -18.93 -30.78
N ASP A 62 30.80 -19.73 -30.30
CA ASP A 62 30.30 -20.91 -31.02
C ASP A 62 29.57 -20.51 -32.31
N SER A 63 28.83 -19.41 -32.30
CA SER A 63 28.23 -18.83 -33.51
C SER A 63 29.30 -18.42 -34.51
N ALA A 64 30.34 -17.69 -34.07
CA ALA A 64 31.44 -17.26 -34.93
C ALA A 64 32.25 -18.44 -35.51
N ASP A 65 32.49 -19.50 -34.73
CA ASP A 65 33.15 -20.71 -35.22
C ASP A 65 32.28 -21.47 -36.23
N ARG A 66 30.96 -21.58 -35.98
CA ARG A 66 30.01 -22.15 -36.94
C ARG A 66 29.96 -21.36 -38.24
N GLU A 67 29.94 -20.04 -38.18
CA GLU A 67 30.04 -19.18 -39.36
C GLU A 67 31.32 -19.42 -40.14
N LYS A 68 32.47 -19.51 -39.44
CA LYS A 68 33.77 -19.78 -40.07
C LYS A 68 33.78 -21.13 -40.78
N LYS A 69 33.26 -22.19 -40.14
CA LYS A 69 33.11 -23.52 -40.73
C LYS A 69 32.15 -23.51 -41.93
N ALA A 70 31.02 -22.82 -41.82
CA ALA A 70 30.05 -22.68 -42.90
C ALA A 70 30.68 -21.99 -44.13
N LYS A 71 31.44 -20.91 -43.95
CA LYS A 71 32.17 -20.20 -45.02
C LYS A 71 33.15 -21.11 -45.78
N GLN A 72 33.76 -22.10 -45.12
CA GLN A 72 34.70 -23.03 -45.76
C GLN A 72 34.00 -24.09 -46.62
N VAL A 73 32.78 -24.51 -46.22
CA VAL A 73 32.09 -25.65 -46.84
C VAL A 73 31.05 -25.19 -47.88
N ILE A 74 30.56 -23.95 -47.82
CA ILE A 74 29.50 -23.42 -48.69
C ILE A 74 29.79 -23.52 -50.19
N GLY A 75 31.07 -23.45 -50.58
CA GLY A 75 31.50 -23.60 -51.98
C GLY A 75 31.40 -25.04 -52.50
N LYS A 76 31.31 -26.04 -51.62
CA LYS A 76 31.26 -27.47 -51.97
C LYS A 76 29.90 -28.08 -51.65
N ASP A 77 29.33 -27.75 -50.50
CA ASP A 77 28.06 -28.31 -50.03
C ASP A 77 27.27 -27.24 -49.26
N LYS A 78 26.27 -26.68 -49.95
CA LYS A 78 25.35 -25.68 -49.38
C LYS A 78 24.43 -26.26 -48.30
N ALA A 79 24.10 -27.56 -48.36
CA ALA A 79 23.25 -28.19 -47.37
C ALA A 79 24.01 -28.38 -46.05
N ALA A 80 25.28 -28.77 -46.11
CA ALA A 80 26.15 -28.86 -44.94
C ALA A 80 26.40 -27.47 -44.30
N ALA A 81 26.66 -26.44 -45.11
CA ALA A 81 26.82 -25.07 -44.61
C ALA A 81 25.55 -24.53 -43.93
N ARG A 82 24.36 -24.83 -44.49
CA ARG A 82 23.08 -24.46 -43.87
C ARG A 82 22.89 -25.14 -42.52
N LYS A 83 23.19 -26.44 -42.41
CA LYS A 83 23.05 -27.21 -41.16
C LYS A 83 23.92 -26.65 -40.02
N LEU A 84 25.11 -26.14 -40.34
CA LEU A 84 26.01 -25.50 -39.36
C LEU A 84 25.44 -24.18 -38.82
N LEU A 85 24.71 -23.42 -39.63
CA LEU A 85 24.13 -22.12 -39.25
C LEU A 85 22.75 -22.25 -38.57
N THR A 86 22.02 -23.34 -38.82
CA THR A 86 20.69 -23.59 -38.22
C THR A 86 20.73 -24.41 -36.93
N ALA A 87 21.91 -24.81 -36.44
CA ALA A 87 22.00 -25.41 -35.12
C ALA A 87 21.54 -24.36 -34.09
N GLU A 88 20.46 -24.64 -33.36
CA GLU A 88 19.97 -23.74 -32.31
C GLU A 88 21.07 -23.63 -31.25
N GLY A 89 21.66 -22.44 -31.12
CA GLY A 89 22.34 -22.10 -29.88
C GLY A 89 21.25 -21.99 -28.84
N GLY A 90 21.27 -22.84 -27.81
CA GLY A 90 20.31 -22.78 -26.72
C GLY A 90 20.34 -21.37 -26.14
N GLY A 91 19.31 -20.57 -26.44
CA GLY A 91 19.20 -19.22 -25.92
C GLY A 91 18.98 -19.34 -24.43
N ASN A 92 19.99 -19.02 -23.64
CA ASN A 92 19.84 -18.99 -22.19
C ASN A 92 18.98 -17.77 -21.85
N LEU A 93 17.85 -17.99 -21.17
CA LEU A 93 16.94 -16.91 -20.77
C LEU A 93 17.66 -15.98 -19.81
N GLU A 94 17.51 -14.67 -20.00
CA GLU A 94 18.08 -13.67 -19.11
C GLU A 94 17.53 -13.85 -17.68
N PRO A 95 18.40 -13.93 -16.65
CA PRO A 95 17.98 -14.04 -15.27
C PRO A 95 17.09 -12.88 -14.84
N THR A 96 15.91 -13.20 -14.32
CA THR A 96 14.98 -12.19 -13.79
C THR A 96 15.30 -11.86 -12.33
N LYS A 97 14.96 -10.63 -11.94
CA LYS A 97 15.21 -10.13 -10.58
C LYS A 97 13.91 -9.98 -9.81
N ARG A 98 13.78 -10.76 -8.74
CA ARG A 98 12.65 -10.64 -7.83
C ARG A 98 12.82 -9.42 -6.92
N GLU A 99 11.82 -8.54 -6.89
CA GLU A 99 11.83 -7.30 -6.12
C GLU A 99 10.72 -7.35 -5.07
N PHE A 100 11.07 -7.52 -3.79
CA PHE A 100 10.12 -7.49 -2.67
C PHE A 100 9.70 -6.06 -2.30
N ILE A 101 10.62 -5.09 -2.42
CA ILE A 101 10.38 -3.69 -2.08
C ILE A 101 10.91 -2.79 -3.20
N VAL A 102 10.04 -1.89 -3.68
CA VAL A 102 10.41 -0.78 -4.55
C VAL A 102 10.17 0.53 -3.82
N ASN A 103 11.23 1.33 -3.68
CA ASN A 103 11.16 2.63 -3.02
C ASN A 103 10.85 3.78 -3.96
N ASP A 104 11.38 3.76 -5.18
CA ASP A 104 11.19 4.82 -6.16
C ASP A 104 11.31 4.26 -7.57
N ALA A 105 10.27 4.45 -8.38
CA ALA A 105 10.23 4.05 -9.77
C ALA A 105 9.24 4.94 -10.53
N THR A 106 9.55 5.25 -11.79
CA THR A 106 8.52 5.70 -12.73
C THR A 106 7.54 4.56 -12.98
N VAL A 107 6.34 4.86 -13.46
CA VAL A 107 5.36 3.80 -13.74
C VAL A 107 5.84 2.84 -14.82
N GLU A 108 6.57 3.33 -15.82
CA GLU A 108 7.15 2.48 -16.87
C GLU A 108 8.21 1.52 -16.30
N ALA A 109 9.12 2.00 -15.46
CA ALA A 109 10.09 1.12 -14.80
C ALA A 109 9.39 0.14 -13.85
N PHE A 110 8.32 0.58 -13.19
CA PHE A 110 7.57 -0.27 -12.28
C PHE A 110 6.77 -1.36 -13.02
N GLN A 111 6.30 -1.07 -14.24
CA GLN A 111 5.69 -2.05 -15.13
C GLN A 111 6.69 -3.14 -15.53
N GLU A 112 7.93 -2.76 -15.88
CA GLU A 112 9.01 -3.71 -16.19
C GLU A 112 9.33 -4.61 -14.98
N VAL A 113 9.38 -4.04 -13.77
CA VAL A 113 9.54 -4.81 -12.52
C VAL A 113 8.40 -5.80 -12.33
N LEU A 114 7.15 -5.36 -12.45
CA LEU A 114 5.97 -6.21 -12.23
C LEU A 114 5.80 -7.29 -13.30
N ALA A 115 6.27 -7.06 -14.53
CA ALA A 115 6.22 -8.06 -15.61
C ALA A 115 7.00 -9.34 -15.26
N VAL A 116 8.08 -9.21 -14.47
CA VAL A 116 8.91 -10.34 -14.01
C VAL A 116 8.68 -10.69 -12.54
N ASN A 117 7.77 -10.00 -11.85
CA ASN A 117 7.41 -10.23 -10.45
C ASN A 117 5.94 -10.68 -10.32
N PRO A 118 5.62 -11.96 -10.62
CA PRO A 118 4.24 -12.44 -10.64
C PRO A 118 3.52 -12.39 -9.28
N TRP A 119 4.29 -12.33 -8.19
CA TRP A 119 3.78 -12.21 -6.80
C TRP A 119 3.45 -10.76 -6.40
N GLY A 120 3.70 -9.79 -7.28
CA GLY A 120 3.63 -8.37 -6.94
C GLY A 120 4.82 -7.91 -6.10
N THR A 121 4.72 -6.68 -5.60
CA THR A 121 5.79 -6.04 -4.83
C THR A 121 5.26 -4.96 -3.90
N LEU A 122 6.02 -4.62 -2.85
CA LEU A 122 5.70 -3.53 -1.94
C LEU A 122 6.28 -2.21 -2.45
N ALA A 123 5.41 -1.26 -2.79
CA ALA A 123 5.79 0.14 -2.96
C ALA A 123 5.87 0.83 -1.59
N TYR A 124 7.09 1.10 -1.11
CA TYR A 124 7.32 1.70 0.21
C TYR A 124 7.87 3.13 0.12
N ARG A 125 7.20 4.06 0.80
CA ARG A 125 7.63 5.46 0.97
C ARG A 125 7.59 5.88 2.44
N ASP A 126 8.72 6.28 3.01
CA ASP A 126 8.72 6.80 4.39
C ASP A 126 7.87 8.08 4.54
N GLU A 127 7.74 8.86 3.47
CA GLU A 127 6.80 9.97 3.34
C GLU A 127 6.01 9.83 2.03
N ILE A 128 4.80 9.26 2.12
CA ILE A 128 4.00 8.93 0.93
C ILE A 128 3.33 10.14 0.30
N TYR A 129 3.25 11.28 0.99
CA TYR A 129 2.58 12.49 0.50
C TYR A 129 3.09 12.94 -0.88
N GLY A 130 4.40 12.79 -1.13
CA GLY A 130 5.00 13.12 -2.43
C GLY A 130 4.51 12.22 -3.57
N LEU A 131 4.29 10.93 -3.30
CA LEU A 131 3.70 9.99 -4.27
C LEU A 131 2.24 10.37 -4.56
N LEU A 132 1.43 10.56 -3.52
CA LEU A 132 0.01 10.88 -3.65
C LEU A 132 -0.21 12.14 -4.49
N THR A 133 0.45 13.24 -4.10
CA THR A 133 0.37 14.51 -4.83
C THR A 133 1.02 14.46 -6.21
N GLY A 134 1.99 13.56 -6.42
CA GLY A 134 2.56 13.29 -7.73
C GLY A 134 1.53 12.67 -8.68
N LEU A 135 0.74 11.71 -8.19
CA LEU A 135 -0.33 11.05 -8.95
C LEU A 135 -1.52 11.98 -9.25
N ASP A 136 -1.69 13.07 -8.49
CA ASP A 136 -2.74 14.07 -8.72
C ASP A 136 -2.36 15.14 -9.76
N LYS A 137 -1.10 15.17 -10.22
CA LYS A 137 -0.67 16.15 -11.21
C LYS A 137 -1.33 15.88 -12.56
N GLN A 138 -1.70 16.96 -13.25
CA GLN A 138 -2.17 16.87 -14.64
C GLN A 138 -1.14 16.14 -15.52
N GLY A 139 -1.59 15.16 -16.30
CA GLY A 139 -0.74 14.28 -17.10
C GLY A 139 -0.28 13.01 -16.38
N GLN A 140 -0.65 12.79 -15.12
CA GLN A 140 -0.36 11.56 -14.36
C GLN A 140 -1.59 10.66 -14.18
N GLU A 141 -2.67 10.89 -14.94
CA GLU A 141 -3.92 10.14 -14.85
C GLU A 141 -3.70 8.65 -15.14
N GLY A 142 -2.85 8.33 -16.12
CA GLY A 142 -2.46 6.95 -16.43
C GLY A 142 -1.68 6.29 -15.30
N SER A 143 -0.74 7.02 -14.68
CA SER A 143 0.01 6.54 -13.52
C SER A 143 -0.92 6.26 -12.34
N ARG A 144 -1.85 7.17 -12.06
CA ARG A 144 -2.85 7.01 -11.00
C ARG A 144 -3.72 5.78 -11.23
N ALA A 145 -4.26 5.62 -12.44
CA ALA A 145 -5.06 4.46 -12.81
C ALA A 145 -4.28 3.13 -12.67
N PHE A 146 -2.98 3.14 -12.99
CA PHE A 146 -2.11 1.98 -12.81
C PHE A 146 -1.99 1.57 -11.34
N TYR A 147 -1.69 2.52 -10.44
CA TYR A 147 -1.67 2.23 -8.99
C TYR A 147 -3.04 1.74 -8.49
N LEU A 148 -4.14 2.35 -8.91
CA LEU A 148 -5.48 1.92 -8.51
C LEU A 148 -5.81 0.49 -8.97
N THR A 149 -5.35 0.09 -10.16
CA THR A 149 -5.43 -1.28 -10.65
C THR A 149 -4.61 -2.22 -9.75
N GLY A 150 -3.42 -1.75 -9.35
CA GLY A 150 -2.52 -2.44 -8.43
C GLY A 150 -3.13 -2.79 -7.08
N TYR A 151 -4.11 -2.01 -6.59
CA TYR A 151 -4.82 -2.33 -5.36
C TYR A 151 -5.59 -3.64 -5.46
N ASP A 152 -6.35 -3.85 -6.54
CA ASP A 152 -7.20 -5.03 -6.71
C ASP A 152 -6.33 -6.30 -6.77
N GLY A 153 -5.19 -6.23 -7.47
CA GLY A 153 -4.16 -7.27 -7.45
C GLY A 153 -4.39 -8.43 -8.43
N ASP A 154 -5.47 -8.39 -9.20
CA ASP A 154 -5.99 -9.51 -10.01
C ASP A 154 -6.03 -9.22 -11.52
N LYS A 155 -5.88 -7.96 -11.93
CA LYS A 155 -6.02 -7.54 -13.33
C LYS A 155 -4.70 -7.53 -14.08
N GLY A 156 -4.71 -8.09 -15.28
CA GLY A 156 -3.60 -7.96 -16.22
C GLY A 156 -3.47 -6.55 -16.81
N HIS A 157 -2.28 -6.22 -17.26
CA HIS A 157 -1.97 -4.93 -17.89
C HIS A 157 -1.00 -5.12 -19.05
N THR A 158 -1.38 -4.64 -20.22
CA THR A 158 -0.55 -4.66 -21.42
C THR A 158 -0.18 -3.23 -21.80
N SER A 159 1.12 -2.99 -21.95
CA SER A 159 1.68 -1.71 -22.41
C SER A 159 2.42 -1.94 -23.73
N LEU A 160 2.01 -1.23 -24.78
CA LEU A 160 2.62 -1.30 -26.11
C LEU A 160 3.30 0.03 -26.43
N ARG A 161 4.61 -0.02 -26.72
CA ARG A 161 5.40 1.16 -27.11
C ARG A 161 6.13 0.88 -28.42
N ILE A 162 6.15 1.87 -29.32
CA ILE A 162 6.77 1.74 -30.66
C ILE A 162 8.22 1.27 -30.58
N ILE A 163 9.00 1.79 -29.63
CA ILE A 163 10.44 1.50 -29.51
C ILE A 163 10.72 0.33 -28.56
N ARG A 164 9.99 0.25 -27.43
CA ARG A 164 10.26 -0.74 -26.37
C ARG A 164 9.51 -2.07 -26.55
N GLY A 165 8.61 -2.17 -27.51
CA GLY A 165 7.80 -3.36 -27.73
C GLY A 165 6.66 -3.49 -26.74
N GLU A 166 6.33 -4.74 -26.40
CA GLU A 166 5.25 -5.11 -25.50
C GLU A 166 5.79 -5.42 -24.10
N THR A 167 5.13 -4.87 -23.09
CA THR A 167 5.28 -5.28 -21.69
C THR A 167 3.93 -5.80 -21.22
N TYR A 168 3.88 -7.09 -20.92
CA TYR A 168 2.69 -7.75 -20.39
C TYR A 168 2.90 -8.10 -18.92
N ILE A 169 1.96 -7.65 -18.09
CA ILE A 169 1.90 -7.98 -16.66
C ILE A 169 0.65 -8.84 -16.47
N PRO A 170 0.79 -10.12 -16.09
CA PRO A 170 -0.37 -11.00 -15.90
C PRO A 170 -1.33 -10.48 -14.84
N ARG A 171 -0.79 -9.96 -13.73
CA ARG A 171 -1.53 -9.43 -12.59
C ARG A 171 -0.78 -8.24 -11.98
N VAL A 172 -1.37 -7.05 -12.05
CA VAL A 172 -0.80 -5.86 -11.40
C VAL A 172 -1.14 -5.92 -9.91
N CYS A 173 -0.19 -6.35 -9.10
CA CYS A 173 -0.32 -6.45 -7.64
C CYS A 173 0.70 -5.55 -6.94
N ILE A 174 0.21 -4.47 -6.35
CA ILE A 174 1.05 -3.45 -5.70
C ILE A 174 0.55 -3.29 -4.27
N ALA A 175 1.31 -3.79 -3.31
CA ALA A 175 1.11 -3.44 -1.91
C ALA A 175 1.67 -2.04 -1.68
N MET A 176 1.06 -1.26 -0.80
CA MET A 176 1.57 0.07 -0.46
C MET A 176 1.74 0.21 1.04
N LEU A 177 2.89 0.74 1.44
CA LEU A 177 3.14 1.15 2.81
C LEU A 177 3.75 2.53 2.79
N GLY A 178 3.30 3.41 3.68
CA GLY A 178 4.04 4.62 3.92
C GLY A 178 3.73 5.33 5.22
N GLY A 179 4.62 6.26 5.55
CA GLY A 179 4.39 7.24 6.60
C GLY A 179 3.78 8.51 6.04
N ILE A 180 2.97 9.20 6.85
CA ILE A 180 2.50 10.54 6.55
C ILE A 180 2.28 11.35 7.82
N GLN A 181 2.36 12.66 7.69
CA GLN A 181 2.07 13.59 8.79
C GLN A 181 0.58 13.94 8.86
N PRO A 182 0.01 14.15 10.07
CA PRO A 182 -1.38 14.54 10.26
C PRO A 182 -1.83 15.72 9.38
N SER A 183 -1.06 16.81 9.36
CA SER A 183 -1.42 18.00 8.57
C SER A 183 -1.44 17.73 7.06
N ARG A 184 -0.55 16.87 6.57
CA ARG A 184 -0.45 16.50 5.16
C ARG A 184 -1.62 15.64 4.73
N ILE A 185 -1.95 14.61 5.51
CA ILE A 185 -3.10 13.75 5.18
C ILE A 185 -4.41 14.52 5.31
N GLN A 186 -4.58 15.36 6.35
CA GLN A 186 -5.78 16.21 6.48
C GLN A 186 -5.95 17.14 5.27
N SER A 187 -4.88 17.79 4.83
CA SER A 187 -4.91 18.64 3.63
C SER A 187 -5.30 17.84 2.38
N TYR A 188 -4.82 16.61 2.27
CA TYR A 188 -5.09 15.73 1.14
C TYR A 188 -6.57 15.31 1.10
N VAL A 189 -7.11 14.82 2.22
CA VAL A 189 -8.51 14.36 2.31
C VAL A 189 -9.50 15.52 2.17
N ARG A 190 -9.15 16.72 2.63
CA ARG A 190 -9.97 17.93 2.42
C ARG A 190 -10.03 18.32 0.94
N GLY A 191 -8.88 18.36 0.26
CA GLY A 191 -8.81 18.69 -1.17
C GLY A 191 -9.57 17.70 -2.06
N ALA A 192 -9.68 16.44 -1.64
CA ALA A 192 -10.48 15.43 -2.34
C ALA A 192 -11.99 15.67 -2.20
N GLY A 193 -12.47 16.17 -1.06
CA GLY A 193 -13.90 16.39 -0.81
C GLY A 193 -14.50 17.60 -1.53
N GLU A 194 -13.68 18.53 -2.00
CA GLU A 194 -14.13 19.75 -2.70
C GLU A 194 -14.35 19.54 -4.22
N GLY A 195 -14.42 18.27 -4.69
CA GLY A 195 -14.68 17.92 -6.10
C GLY A 195 -13.45 17.95 -7.01
N GLY A 196 -12.24 17.86 -6.44
CA GLY A 196 -10.98 17.76 -7.18
C GLY A 196 -10.71 16.37 -7.74
N ALA A 197 -9.63 16.23 -8.52
CA ALA A 197 -9.17 14.97 -9.14
C ALA A 197 -8.89 13.78 -8.18
N ALA A 198 -9.04 13.98 -6.87
CA ALA A 198 -8.76 13.00 -5.82
C ALA A 198 -10.00 12.22 -5.32
N ASP A 199 -11.15 12.30 -6.03
CA ASP A 199 -12.42 11.64 -5.67
C ASP A 199 -12.57 10.18 -6.18
N ASP A 200 -11.54 9.61 -6.81
CA ASP A 200 -11.58 8.25 -7.39
C ASP A 200 -11.30 7.10 -6.39
N GLY A 201 -11.28 7.42 -5.10
CA GLY A 201 -11.17 6.43 -4.04
C GLY A 201 -9.74 6.00 -3.70
N LEU A 202 -8.70 6.73 -4.10
CA LEU A 202 -7.31 6.34 -3.82
C LEU A 202 -7.02 6.25 -2.31
N VAL A 203 -7.42 7.25 -1.53
CA VAL A 203 -7.22 7.24 -0.06
C VAL A 203 -8.05 6.17 0.61
N GLN A 204 -9.25 5.93 0.09
CA GLN A 204 -10.21 4.94 0.58
C GLN A 204 -9.67 3.50 0.48
N ARG A 205 -8.65 3.27 -0.35
CA ARG A 205 -7.95 1.98 -0.47
C ARG A 205 -6.91 1.76 0.63
N PHE A 206 -6.46 2.79 1.34
CA PHE A 206 -5.62 2.66 2.54
C PHE A 206 -6.44 2.19 3.74
N GLY A 207 -7.02 0.99 3.65
CA GLY A 207 -7.84 0.39 4.70
C GLY A 207 -7.04 0.08 5.97
N LEU A 208 -5.72 -0.06 5.88
CA LEU A 208 -4.80 -0.20 7.01
C LEU A 208 -4.20 1.15 7.46
N ALA A 209 -4.96 2.24 7.36
CA ALA A 209 -4.52 3.53 7.90
C ALA A 209 -4.64 3.55 9.42
N VAL A 210 -3.53 3.80 10.12
CA VAL A 210 -3.49 3.88 11.58
C VAL A 210 -3.04 5.28 12.00
N TRP A 211 -3.88 5.95 12.79
CA TRP A 211 -3.63 7.27 13.36
C TRP A 211 -3.89 7.24 14.87
N PRO A 212 -2.95 6.70 15.65
CA PRO A 212 -3.13 6.54 17.09
C PRO A 212 -2.88 7.85 17.81
N ASP A 213 -3.45 7.97 19.01
CA ASP A 213 -2.98 8.96 19.96
C ASP A 213 -1.61 8.55 20.49
N VAL A 214 -0.76 9.57 20.71
CA VAL A 214 0.60 9.36 21.19
C VAL A 214 0.57 9.53 22.69
N ASP A 215 1.02 8.51 23.41
CA ASP A 215 1.21 8.60 24.85
C ASP A 215 2.17 9.76 25.17
N PRO A 216 1.75 10.76 25.96
CA PRO A 216 2.62 11.87 26.34
C PRO A 216 3.78 11.43 27.25
N ALA A 217 3.68 10.27 27.90
CA ALA A 217 4.73 9.76 28.77
C ALA A 217 5.87 9.16 27.93
N PHE A 218 7.06 9.75 28.04
CA PHE A 218 8.27 9.13 27.52
C PHE A 218 8.74 8.04 28.48
N LYS A 219 8.85 6.81 27.97
CA LYS A 219 9.47 5.69 28.67
C LYS A 219 10.72 5.25 27.90
N TYR A 220 11.89 5.43 28.51
CA TYR A 220 13.11 4.84 27.99
C TYR A 220 13.06 3.32 28.17
N VAL A 221 13.27 2.59 27.08
CA VAL A 221 13.33 1.13 27.07
C VAL A 221 14.66 0.73 26.45
N ASP A 222 15.52 0.13 27.27
CA ASP A 222 16.76 -0.52 26.83
C ASP A 222 16.61 -2.01 27.13
N GLN A 223 16.32 -2.79 26.10
CA GLN A 223 16.11 -4.23 26.20
C GLN A 223 16.84 -4.93 25.07
N TRP A 224 17.47 -6.06 25.39
CA TRP A 224 18.04 -6.93 24.37
C TRP A 224 16.94 -7.43 23.43
N PRO A 225 17.21 -7.53 22.11
CA PRO A 225 16.27 -8.13 21.19
C PRO A 225 15.99 -9.58 21.58
N ASP A 226 14.70 -9.94 21.64
CA ASP A 226 14.27 -11.33 21.76
C ASP A 226 14.62 -12.08 20.47
N THR A 227 15.75 -12.78 20.51
CA THR A 227 16.31 -13.47 19.34
C THR A 227 15.42 -14.63 18.88
N PRO A 228 14.93 -15.52 19.77
CA PRO A 228 13.94 -16.55 19.38
C PRO A 228 12.69 -15.98 18.69
N THR A 229 12.06 -14.96 19.26
CA THR A 229 10.85 -14.36 18.67
C THR A 229 11.15 -13.69 17.33
N LYS A 230 12.29 -13.00 17.23
CA LYS A 230 12.76 -12.41 15.98
C LYS A 230 13.00 -13.46 14.88
N GLN A 231 13.59 -14.61 15.23
CA GLN A 231 13.80 -15.72 14.30
C GLN A 231 12.49 -16.35 13.88
N ALA A 232 11.54 -16.54 14.80
CA ALA A 232 10.21 -17.04 14.48
C ALA A 232 9.48 -16.12 13.49
N ALA A 233 9.54 -14.80 13.71
CA ALA A 233 9.00 -13.83 12.76
C ALA A 233 9.66 -13.93 11.38
N TYR A 234 11.00 -14.03 11.32
CA TYR A 234 11.71 -14.19 10.04
C TYR A 234 11.34 -15.47 9.30
N ALA A 235 11.17 -16.59 10.00
CA ALA A 235 10.78 -17.86 9.39
C ALA A 235 9.41 -17.76 8.69
N VAL A 236 8.48 -16.94 9.21
CA VAL A 236 7.20 -16.66 8.54
C VAL A 236 7.44 -15.96 7.19
N PHE A 237 8.27 -14.91 7.14
CA PHE A 237 8.56 -14.21 5.88
C PHE A 237 9.28 -15.11 4.87
N GLU A 238 10.25 -15.91 5.31
CA GLU A 238 10.95 -16.87 4.44
C GLU A 238 9.98 -17.91 3.87
N ARG A 239 9.07 -18.44 4.68
CA ARG A 239 8.01 -19.36 4.23
C ARG A 239 7.08 -18.69 3.21
N LEU A 240 6.56 -17.50 3.51
CA LEU A 240 5.63 -16.79 2.63
C LEU A 240 6.29 -16.40 1.29
N ALA A 241 7.58 -16.08 1.31
CA ALA A 241 8.33 -15.81 0.08
C ALA A 241 8.45 -17.04 -0.84
N GLN A 242 8.33 -18.25 -0.30
CA GLN A 242 8.44 -19.51 -1.02
C GLN A 242 7.10 -20.11 -1.47
N LEU A 243 5.97 -19.45 -1.16
CA LEU A 243 4.67 -19.88 -1.66
C LEU A 243 4.72 -20.09 -3.17
N GLN A 244 4.03 -21.14 -3.62
CA GLN A 244 3.88 -21.49 -5.02
C GLN A 244 2.42 -21.33 -5.41
N PRO A 245 2.11 -20.93 -6.65
CA PRO A 245 0.73 -21.01 -7.13
C PRO A 245 0.29 -22.47 -7.22
N LEU A 246 -1.01 -22.72 -7.44
CA LEU A 246 -1.52 -24.08 -7.63
C LEU A 246 -0.96 -24.70 -8.93
N ASN A 247 -0.84 -23.89 -9.97
CA ASN A 247 -0.15 -24.17 -11.23
C ASN A 247 0.30 -22.85 -11.86
N ASP A 248 0.93 -22.89 -13.05
CA ASP A 248 1.58 -21.71 -13.67
C ASP A 248 0.67 -20.47 -13.76
N ASP A 249 -0.65 -20.65 -13.85
CA ASP A 249 -1.61 -19.55 -14.00
C ASP A 249 -2.61 -19.38 -12.83
N GLU A 250 -2.84 -20.42 -12.02
CA GLU A 250 -3.91 -20.43 -11.00
C GLU A 250 -3.42 -20.19 -9.57
N PRO A 251 -4.08 -19.28 -8.81
CA PRO A 251 -3.73 -19.03 -7.42
C PRO A 251 -4.13 -20.20 -6.51
N GLN A 252 -3.47 -20.31 -5.36
CA GLN A 252 -3.95 -21.15 -4.28
C GLN A 252 -5.15 -20.46 -3.60
N GLU A 253 -6.32 -21.08 -3.65
CA GLU A 253 -7.53 -20.56 -3.01
C GLU A 253 -7.62 -21.00 -1.55
N TRP A 254 -7.97 -20.04 -0.69
CA TRP A 254 -8.32 -20.28 0.71
C TRP A 254 -9.79 -19.94 0.94
N ARG A 255 -10.45 -20.72 1.79
CA ARG A 255 -11.88 -20.58 2.06
C ARG A 255 -12.14 -20.48 3.55
N PHE A 256 -13.19 -19.76 3.94
CA PHE A 256 -13.67 -19.83 5.31
C PHE A 256 -14.16 -21.24 5.62
N SER A 257 -13.88 -21.70 6.84
CA SER A 257 -14.58 -22.85 7.41
C SER A 257 -16.10 -22.58 7.44
N PRO A 258 -16.96 -23.62 7.51
CA PRO A 258 -18.40 -23.43 7.61
C PRO A 258 -18.81 -22.46 8.74
N GLU A 259 -18.12 -22.52 9.87
CA GLU A 259 -18.37 -21.69 11.05
C GLU A 259 -17.92 -20.25 10.81
N ALA A 260 -16.70 -20.03 10.29
CA ALA A 260 -16.22 -18.70 9.94
C ALA A 260 -17.08 -18.05 8.83
N GLN A 261 -17.59 -18.84 7.89
CA GLN A 261 -18.45 -18.36 6.81
C GLN A 261 -19.76 -17.75 7.36
N VAL A 262 -20.33 -18.30 8.43
CA VAL A 262 -21.53 -17.76 9.09
C VAL A 262 -21.24 -16.39 9.68
N LEU A 263 -20.13 -16.25 10.42
CA LEU A 263 -19.70 -14.99 11.02
C LEU A 263 -19.44 -13.91 9.95
N PHE A 264 -18.79 -14.29 8.85
CA PHE A 264 -18.54 -13.36 7.75
C PHE A 264 -19.85 -12.87 7.11
N ILE A 265 -20.82 -13.74 6.87
CA ILE A 265 -22.11 -13.37 6.27
C ILE A 265 -22.88 -12.40 7.15
N GLU A 266 -22.89 -12.65 8.46
CA GLU A 266 -23.53 -11.77 9.44
C GLU A 266 -22.91 -10.37 9.40
N TRP A 267 -21.59 -10.28 9.56
CA TRP A 267 -20.87 -9.01 9.50
C TRP A 267 -21.04 -8.30 8.16
N TYR A 268 -20.88 -9.02 7.05
CA TYR A 268 -20.95 -8.45 5.70
C TYR A 268 -22.35 -7.88 5.42
N THR A 269 -23.39 -8.60 5.83
CA THR A 269 -24.79 -8.15 5.68
C THR A 269 -25.05 -6.89 6.48
N ALA A 270 -24.63 -6.84 7.75
CA ALA A 270 -24.76 -5.65 8.59
C ALA A 270 -24.01 -4.45 7.99
N SER A 271 -22.77 -4.66 7.55
CA SER A 271 -21.94 -3.64 6.89
C SER A 271 -22.61 -3.09 5.62
N ARG A 272 -23.14 -3.95 4.76
CA ARG A 272 -23.85 -3.52 3.54
C ARG A 272 -25.15 -2.79 3.80
N GLN A 273 -25.87 -3.16 4.85
CA GLN A 273 -27.07 -2.45 5.26
C GLN A 273 -26.74 -1.04 5.75
N GLU A 274 -25.70 -0.90 6.60
CA GLU A 274 -25.24 0.40 7.10
C GLU A 274 -24.85 1.35 5.95
N LEU A 275 -24.01 0.90 5.01
CA LEU A 275 -23.57 1.72 3.87
C LEU A 275 -24.76 2.24 3.03
N LYS A 276 -25.85 1.48 2.94
CA LYS A 276 -27.04 1.84 2.16
C LYS A 276 -28.02 2.78 2.87
N ARG A 277 -27.84 3.06 4.18
CA ARG A 277 -28.75 3.96 4.92
C ARG A 277 -28.61 5.43 4.50
N GLY A 278 -27.47 5.81 3.91
CA GLY A 278 -27.20 7.21 3.53
C GLY A 278 -26.88 8.12 4.72
N GLU A 279 -26.48 7.54 5.86
CA GLU A 279 -26.14 8.28 7.10
C GLU A 279 -24.66 8.70 7.14
N LEU A 280 -23.82 8.10 6.30
CA LEU A 280 -22.38 8.34 6.26
C LEU A 280 -22.02 9.38 5.21
N HIS A 281 -20.95 10.12 5.46
CA HIS A 281 -20.36 10.98 4.44
C HIS A 281 -19.82 10.14 3.26
N PRO A 282 -19.95 10.56 1.98
CA PRO A 282 -19.55 9.75 0.82
C PRO A 282 -18.11 9.22 0.87
N ALA A 283 -17.16 10.03 1.35
CA ALA A 283 -15.77 9.60 1.50
C ALA A 283 -15.59 8.46 2.52
N MET A 284 -16.38 8.47 3.60
CA MET A 284 -16.40 7.41 4.61
C MET A 284 -17.08 6.16 4.08
N GLU A 285 -18.24 6.32 3.44
CA GLU A 285 -18.96 5.22 2.79
C GLU A 285 -18.05 4.49 1.80
N SER A 286 -17.34 5.24 0.95
CA SER A 286 -16.38 4.69 -0.01
C SER A 286 -15.21 3.98 0.68
N HIS A 287 -14.69 4.49 1.80
CA HIS A 287 -13.64 3.81 2.59
C HIS A 287 -14.13 2.48 3.18
N LEU A 288 -15.23 2.52 3.93
CA LEU A 288 -15.79 1.34 4.59
C LEU A 288 -16.30 0.30 3.58
N SER A 289 -16.71 0.73 2.37
CA SER A 289 -17.04 -0.22 1.29
C SER A 289 -15.88 -1.14 0.92
N LYS A 290 -14.62 -0.70 1.12
CA LYS A 290 -13.42 -1.49 0.84
C LYS A 290 -13.13 -2.53 1.94
N TYR A 291 -13.81 -2.46 3.08
CA TYR A 291 -13.60 -3.43 4.16
C TYR A 291 -14.06 -4.84 3.76
N ALA A 292 -14.97 -4.94 2.79
CA ALA A 292 -15.35 -6.19 2.14
C ALA A 292 -14.15 -6.97 1.57
N LYS A 293 -13.08 -6.27 1.15
CA LYS A 293 -11.80 -6.86 0.76
C LYS A 293 -10.85 -6.98 1.95
N LEU A 294 -10.76 -5.95 2.78
CA LEU A 294 -9.83 -5.87 3.91
C LEU A 294 -9.98 -7.03 4.89
N ILE A 295 -11.20 -7.34 5.33
CA ILE A 295 -11.44 -8.33 6.38
C ILE A 295 -11.05 -9.74 5.94
N PRO A 296 -11.50 -10.27 4.78
CA PRO A 296 -11.01 -11.55 4.29
C PRO A 296 -9.50 -11.58 4.05
N SER A 297 -8.92 -10.48 3.56
CA SER A 297 -7.47 -10.38 3.31
C SER A 297 -6.68 -10.51 4.62
N LEU A 298 -7.12 -9.82 5.67
CA LEU A 298 -6.51 -9.93 7.00
C LEU A 298 -6.68 -11.33 7.59
N ALA A 299 -7.86 -11.92 7.46
CA ALA A 299 -8.13 -13.27 7.94
C ALA A 299 -7.21 -14.29 7.26
N LEU A 300 -7.04 -14.20 5.94
CA LEU A 300 -6.09 -15.03 5.20
C LEU A 300 -4.64 -14.80 5.64
N ILE A 301 -4.22 -13.55 5.82
CA ILE A 301 -2.86 -13.25 6.32
C ILE A 301 -2.65 -13.88 7.70
N PHE A 302 -3.63 -13.80 8.61
CA PHE A 302 -3.52 -14.45 9.92
C PHE A 302 -3.47 -15.97 9.81
N ALA A 303 -4.27 -16.58 8.94
CA ALA A 303 -4.21 -18.02 8.69
C ALA A 303 -2.84 -18.45 8.16
N LEU A 304 -2.32 -17.72 7.16
CA LEU A 304 -1.00 -17.98 6.59
C LEU A 304 0.15 -17.78 7.57
N VAL A 305 -0.04 -16.98 8.63
CA VAL A 305 0.96 -16.78 9.70
C VAL A 305 0.88 -17.90 10.73
N ASP A 306 -0.32 -18.16 11.27
CA ASP A 306 -0.54 -18.98 12.46
C ASP A 306 -0.78 -20.47 12.13
N ALA A 307 -1.48 -20.76 11.03
CA ALA A 307 -1.97 -22.08 10.65
C ALA A 307 -1.76 -22.36 9.15
N PRO A 308 -0.50 -22.38 8.65
CA PRO A 308 -0.22 -22.54 7.23
C PRO A 308 -0.61 -23.92 6.67
N ASP A 309 -0.78 -24.93 7.52
CA ASP A 309 -1.03 -26.33 7.15
C ASP A 309 -2.52 -26.74 7.31
N ASP A 310 -3.43 -25.79 7.53
CA ASP A 310 -4.86 -26.02 7.77
C ASP A 310 -5.68 -26.30 6.49
N ASP A 311 -5.14 -27.06 5.54
CA ASP A 311 -5.83 -27.47 4.30
C ASP A 311 -6.47 -26.32 3.51
N ASN A 312 -5.85 -25.13 3.54
CA ASN A 312 -6.36 -23.88 2.95
C ASN A 312 -7.69 -23.38 3.53
N LEU A 313 -7.96 -23.67 4.80
CA LEU A 313 -9.11 -23.16 5.53
C LEU A 313 -8.75 -22.01 6.46
N ILE A 314 -9.60 -21.00 6.47
CA ILE A 314 -9.54 -19.88 7.42
C ILE A 314 -10.56 -20.18 8.52
N GLN A 315 -10.09 -20.38 9.75
CA GLN A 315 -10.93 -20.72 10.89
C GLN A 315 -11.55 -19.47 11.52
N GLU A 316 -12.41 -19.70 12.51
CA GLU A 316 -13.09 -18.64 13.25
C GLU A 316 -12.10 -17.70 13.96
N SER A 317 -11.01 -18.23 14.49
CA SER A 317 -10.00 -17.44 15.22
C SER A 317 -9.37 -16.35 14.37
N GLU A 318 -9.02 -16.66 13.13
CA GLU A 318 -8.38 -15.71 12.21
C GLU A 318 -9.39 -14.67 11.72
N LEU A 319 -10.62 -15.09 11.43
CA LEU A 319 -11.68 -14.18 11.03
C LEU A 319 -12.08 -13.23 12.17
N LEU A 320 -12.26 -13.74 13.39
CA LEU A 320 -12.58 -12.90 14.55
C LEU A 320 -11.48 -11.87 14.82
N ARG A 321 -10.21 -12.26 14.66
CA ARG A 321 -9.09 -11.32 14.73
C ARG A 321 -9.16 -10.26 13.64
N ALA A 322 -9.50 -10.63 12.41
CA ALA A 322 -9.69 -9.67 11.31
C ALA A 322 -10.84 -8.70 11.57
N LEU A 323 -11.96 -9.19 12.12
CA LEU A 323 -13.11 -8.36 12.50
C LEU A 323 -12.75 -7.35 13.60
N ALA A 324 -12.02 -7.79 14.63
CA ALA A 324 -11.51 -6.90 15.67
C ALA A 324 -10.56 -5.83 15.12
N TRP A 325 -9.71 -6.18 14.15
CA TRP A 325 -8.92 -5.21 13.39
C TRP A 325 -9.80 -4.24 12.61
N GLY A 326 -10.89 -4.71 11.99
CA GLY A 326 -11.86 -3.86 11.30
C GLY A 326 -12.47 -2.79 12.20
N GLU A 327 -12.87 -3.15 13.42
CA GLU A 327 -13.39 -2.19 14.40
C GLU A 327 -12.34 -1.15 14.80
N TYR A 328 -11.12 -1.60 15.07
CA TYR A 328 -10.00 -0.71 15.37
C TYR A 328 -9.73 0.27 14.23
N LEU A 329 -9.59 -0.24 12.99
CA LEU A 329 -9.30 0.57 11.81
C LEU A 329 -10.43 1.54 11.46
N ARG A 330 -11.69 1.17 11.71
CA ARG A 330 -12.83 2.07 11.54
C ARG A 330 -12.69 3.33 12.39
N SER A 331 -12.25 3.21 13.65
CA SER A 331 -12.03 4.38 14.52
C SER A 331 -10.95 5.33 13.96
N HIS A 332 -9.93 4.79 13.29
CA HIS A 332 -8.91 5.60 12.62
C HIS A 332 -9.41 6.22 11.32
N ALA A 333 -10.25 5.52 10.56
CA ALA A 333 -10.92 6.08 9.40
C ALA A 333 -11.86 7.24 9.82
N GLU A 334 -12.62 7.09 10.90
CA GLU A 334 -13.47 8.15 11.47
C GLU A 334 -12.64 9.39 11.81
N ARG A 335 -11.48 9.20 12.46
CA ARG A 335 -10.53 10.29 12.69
C ARG A 335 -10.03 10.91 11.38
N LEU A 336 -9.64 10.09 10.42
CA LEU A 336 -9.11 10.53 9.12
C LEU A 336 -10.10 11.42 8.37
N TYR A 337 -11.36 11.01 8.29
CA TYR A 337 -12.41 11.72 7.54
C TYR A 337 -13.12 12.80 8.35
N SER A 338 -12.98 12.84 9.68
CA SER A 338 -13.49 13.96 10.50
C SER A 338 -12.92 15.32 10.07
N ALA A 339 -11.70 15.32 9.53
CA ALA A 339 -11.04 16.50 8.99
C ALA A 339 -11.75 17.12 7.77
N SER A 340 -12.49 16.31 7.00
CA SER A 340 -13.25 16.75 5.82
C SER A 340 -14.71 17.04 6.14
N THR A 341 -15.28 16.41 7.18
CA THR A 341 -16.69 16.59 7.54
C THR A 341 -16.94 17.80 8.44
N LYS A 342 -15.92 18.29 9.15
CA LYS A 342 -16.01 19.47 10.02
C LYS A 342 -14.73 20.30 9.96
N PRO A 343 -14.47 21.04 8.86
CA PRO A 343 -13.28 21.89 8.72
C PRO A 343 -13.10 22.88 9.88
N GLU A 344 -14.18 23.20 10.59
CA GLU A 344 -14.24 24.05 11.78
C GLU A 344 -13.60 23.43 13.03
N THR A 345 -13.42 22.10 13.09
CA THR A 345 -13.00 21.39 14.33
C THR A 345 -11.62 21.83 14.80
N ALA A 346 -10.67 22.04 13.88
CA ALA A 346 -9.34 22.51 14.24
C ALA A 346 -9.36 23.94 14.81
N SER A 347 -10.19 24.80 14.22
CA SER A 347 -10.41 26.17 14.68
C SER A 347 -11.15 26.19 16.01
N ALA A 348 -12.13 25.30 16.21
CA ALA A 348 -12.86 25.10 17.47
C ALA A 348 -11.95 24.59 18.58
N CYS A 349 -11.11 23.57 18.35
CA CYS A 349 -10.12 23.12 19.33
C CYS A 349 -9.11 24.22 19.68
N THR A 350 -8.68 25.02 18.69
CA THR A 350 -7.80 26.17 18.94
C THR A 350 -8.51 27.21 19.80
N LEU A 351 -9.75 27.55 19.47
CA LEU A 351 -10.57 28.48 20.25
C LEU A 351 -10.79 27.98 21.68
N LEU A 352 -11.16 26.71 21.86
CA LEU A 352 -11.35 26.06 23.15
C LEU A 352 -10.06 26.10 23.98
N THR A 353 -8.92 25.77 23.39
CA THR A 353 -7.62 25.83 24.08
C THR A 353 -7.31 27.25 24.56
N LYS A 354 -7.61 28.27 23.75
CA LYS A 354 -7.39 29.67 24.12
C LYS A 354 -8.36 30.13 25.21
N ILE A 355 -9.60 29.66 25.19
CA ILE A 355 -10.59 29.88 26.25
C ILE A 355 -10.12 29.24 27.56
N THR A 356 -9.74 27.96 27.55
CA THR A 356 -9.36 27.21 28.76
C THR A 356 -8.04 27.69 29.36
N THR A 357 -7.07 28.07 28.52
CA THR A 357 -5.78 28.66 28.96
C THR A 357 -5.86 30.15 29.31
N GLY A 358 -7.05 30.75 29.28
CA GLY A 358 -7.26 32.15 29.70
C GLY A 358 -6.64 33.18 28.76
N ARG A 359 -6.42 32.84 27.49
CA ARG A 359 -5.84 33.73 26.46
C ARG A 359 -6.86 34.67 25.81
N VAL A 360 -8.16 34.47 26.08
CA VAL A 360 -9.23 35.40 25.69
C VAL A 360 -9.27 36.51 26.73
N ILE A 361 -8.55 37.60 26.45
CA ILE A 361 -8.35 38.75 27.33
C ILE A 361 -8.81 40.04 26.66
N ASP A 362 -9.17 41.03 27.47
CA ASP A 362 -9.46 42.38 27.02
C ASP A 362 -8.18 43.22 26.80
N ARG A 363 -8.36 44.51 26.50
CA ARG A 363 -7.22 45.43 26.26
C ARG A 363 -6.35 45.66 27.49
N ASP A 364 -6.90 45.43 28.68
CA ASP A 364 -6.24 45.63 29.97
C ASP A 364 -5.68 44.30 30.54
N GLY A 365 -5.79 43.21 29.78
CA GLY A 365 -5.27 41.89 30.13
C GLY A 365 -6.20 41.06 31.03
N VAL A 366 -7.44 41.50 31.22
CA VAL A 366 -8.43 40.80 32.05
C VAL A 366 -9.11 39.72 31.22
N ARG A 367 -9.23 38.51 31.79
CA ARG A 367 -9.92 37.39 31.15
C ARG A 367 -11.39 37.73 30.91
N GLN A 368 -11.88 37.46 29.70
CA GLN A 368 -13.27 37.71 29.35
C GLN A 368 -14.10 36.42 29.36
N ASP A 369 -15.31 36.52 29.91
CA ASP A 369 -16.32 35.45 29.89
C ASP A 369 -17.17 35.45 28.60
N ARG A 370 -17.03 36.49 27.77
CA ARG A 370 -17.75 36.67 26.51
C ARG A 370 -16.82 37.32 25.50
N PHE A 371 -16.92 36.95 24.24
CA PHE A 371 -16.18 37.57 23.14
C PHE A 371 -17.07 37.71 21.90
N THR A 372 -16.69 38.62 21.01
CA THR A 372 -17.25 38.73 19.67
C THR A 372 -16.32 38.07 18.65
N PRO A 373 -16.83 37.50 17.54
CA PRO A 373 -15.98 36.87 16.54
C PRO A 373 -14.87 37.79 15.99
N ARG A 374 -15.16 39.10 15.89
CA ARG A 374 -14.19 40.11 15.45
C ARG A 374 -13.04 40.30 16.44
N GLN A 375 -13.29 40.24 17.75
CA GLN A 375 -12.25 40.37 18.78
C GLN A 375 -11.23 39.23 18.71
N ILE A 376 -11.68 38.02 18.38
CA ILE A 376 -10.76 36.89 18.20
C ILE A 376 -10.06 36.96 16.85
N ALA A 377 -10.76 37.33 15.76
CA ALA A 377 -10.17 37.38 14.42
C ALA A 377 -8.93 38.30 14.34
N VAL A 378 -8.95 39.42 15.06
CA VAL A 378 -7.81 40.37 15.11
C VAL A 378 -6.59 39.86 15.87
N THR A 379 -6.71 38.74 16.61
CA THR A 379 -5.57 38.09 17.26
C THR A 379 -4.74 37.24 16.30
N HIS A 380 -5.27 36.96 15.10
CA HIS A 380 -4.64 36.14 14.07
C HIS A 380 -4.18 34.76 14.57
N TRP A 381 -4.92 34.16 15.51
CA TRP A 381 -4.67 32.77 15.92
C TRP A 381 -4.89 31.81 14.74
N ALA A 382 -4.11 30.72 14.72
CA ALA A 382 -4.16 29.74 13.64
C ALA A 382 -5.59 29.21 13.42
N GLY A 383 -6.10 29.31 12.19
CA GLY A 383 -7.46 28.89 11.84
C GLY A 383 -8.59 29.83 12.30
N LEU A 384 -8.26 30.96 12.94
CA LEU A 384 -9.20 31.95 13.49
C LEU A 384 -8.86 33.35 12.96
N THR A 385 -8.63 33.46 11.65
CA THR A 385 -8.13 34.68 11.00
C THR A 385 -9.23 35.59 10.46
N SER A 386 -10.46 35.09 10.34
CA SER A 386 -11.62 35.89 9.94
C SER A 386 -12.75 35.78 10.98
N PRO A 387 -13.64 36.79 11.07
CA PRO A 387 -14.82 36.71 11.94
C PRO A 387 -15.76 35.55 11.59
N GLU A 388 -15.75 35.10 10.33
CA GLU A 388 -16.56 33.96 9.90
C GLU A 388 -15.98 32.64 10.42
N ASP A 389 -14.66 32.43 10.32
CA ASP A 389 -13.99 31.23 10.84
C ASP A 389 -14.19 31.10 12.36
N VAL A 390 -14.11 32.23 13.08
CA VAL A 390 -14.35 32.25 14.53
C VAL A 390 -15.80 31.92 14.85
N ARG A 391 -16.77 32.42 14.07
CA ARG A 391 -18.19 32.11 14.30
C ARG A 391 -18.45 30.63 14.13
N LYS A 392 -18.02 30.05 13.01
CA LYS A 392 -18.20 28.62 12.74
C LYS A 392 -17.52 27.73 13.79
N ALA A 393 -16.34 28.13 14.25
CA ALA A 393 -15.64 27.46 15.36
C ALA A 393 -16.39 27.55 16.70
N ALA A 394 -16.99 28.71 17.00
CA ALA A 394 -17.76 28.92 18.23
C ALA A 394 -19.09 28.16 18.20
N ASP A 395 -19.79 28.15 17.07
CA ASP A 395 -21.05 27.43 16.89
C ASP A 395 -20.83 25.92 17.14
N LEU A 396 -19.73 25.36 16.61
CA LEU A 396 -19.36 23.96 16.86
C LEU A 396 -19.08 23.65 18.35
N LEU A 397 -18.56 24.60 19.13
CA LEU A 397 -18.34 24.44 20.58
C LEU A 397 -19.60 24.65 21.42
N VAL A 398 -20.68 25.16 20.84
CA VAL A 398 -21.97 25.30 21.52
C VAL A 398 -22.81 24.03 21.34
N ASP A 399 -22.66 23.38 20.19
CA ASP A 399 -23.38 22.14 19.85
C ASP A 399 -22.80 20.88 20.52
N PHE A 400 -21.58 20.94 21.06
CA PHE A 400 -20.85 19.85 21.74
C PHE A 400 -20.22 20.36 23.04
#